data_AF-A0A8S4NMP7-F1
#
_entry.id   AF-A0A8S4NMP7-F1
#
_cell.length_a   1.000
_cell.length_b   1.000
_cell.length_c   1.000
_cell.angle_alpha   90.00
_cell.angle_beta   90.00
_cell.angle_gamma   90.00
#
_symmetry.space_group_name_H-M   'P 1'
#
loop_
_entity.id
_entity.type
_entity.pdbx_description
1 polymer ?
#
loop_
_entity_poly.entity_id
_entity_poly.type
_entity_poly.pdbx_seq_one_letter_code
_entity_poly.pdbx_strand_id
1 'polypeptide(L)'
;QYPAAHSGESAGCKGYDNRFRPWYVETATPEPKDVVIVLDKSKSMSNPISAFSTRLLIRVAKEASMTILETLNPSDRIGIVEFSTTASVAMGDPELTPTCFKNQLAFAIPQNIEILKRNVDKITVDENTNY
;
A
#
# COMPACT_ATOMS: atom_id res chain seq x y z
N GLN A 1 8.07 -20.40 19.16
CA GLN A 1 8.66 -21.59 18.50
C GLN A 1 9.05 -22.57 19.61
N TYR A 2 8.69 -23.85 19.46
CA TYR A 2 9.15 -24.89 20.38
C TYR A 2 10.30 -25.67 19.71
N PRO A 3 11.37 -26.00 20.45
CA PRO A 3 11.64 -25.60 21.83
C PRO A 3 11.93 -24.09 21.94
N ALA A 4 11.87 -23.57 23.17
CA ALA A 4 12.14 -22.16 23.44
C ALA A 4 13.59 -21.83 23.05
N ALA A 5 13.75 -20.79 22.23
CA ALA A 5 15.03 -20.20 21.86
C ALA A 5 15.00 -18.72 22.21
N HIS A 6 16.15 -18.15 22.57
CA HIS A 6 16.26 -16.72 22.84
C HIS A 6 15.91 -15.94 21.57
N SER A 7 14.96 -15.02 21.63
CA SER A 7 14.71 -14.10 20.52
C SER A 7 15.94 -13.23 20.35
N GLY A 8 16.54 -13.21 19.15
CA GLY A 8 17.76 -12.46 18.86
C GLY A 8 17.58 -10.94 18.82
N GLU A 9 16.57 -10.40 19.51
CA GLU A 9 16.24 -8.97 19.48
C GLU A 9 17.05 -8.23 20.55
N SER A 10 18.11 -7.55 20.11
CA SER A 10 18.90 -6.62 20.92
C SER A 10 18.06 -5.42 21.37
N ALA A 11 18.42 -4.84 22.53
CA ALA A 11 17.77 -3.69 23.17
C ALA A 11 17.41 -2.56 22.19
N GLY A 12 16.16 -2.55 21.75
CA GLY A 12 15.65 -1.70 20.68
C GLY A 12 14.51 -2.40 19.96
N CYS A 13 13.44 -2.70 20.72
CA CYS A 13 12.25 -3.44 20.30
C CYS A 13 11.80 -3.06 18.88
N LYS A 14 12.09 -3.90 17.89
CA LYS A 14 11.56 -3.74 16.53
C LYS A 14 10.44 -4.74 16.30
N GLY A 15 9.20 -4.23 16.35
CA GLY A 15 8.10 -4.52 15.42
C GLY A 15 7.84 -5.96 14.95
N TYR A 16 8.19 -6.97 15.72
CA TYR A 16 7.87 -8.35 15.36
C TYR A 16 6.40 -8.64 15.67
N ASP A 17 5.56 -8.66 14.63
CA ASP A 17 4.15 -9.03 14.71
C ASP A 17 3.85 -10.16 13.73
N ASN A 18 3.40 -11.30 14.27
CA ASN A 18 3.10 -12.51 13.50
C ASN A 18 2.01 -12.30 12.45
N ARG A 19 1.10 -11.33 12.65
CA ARG A 19 -0.05 -11.11 11.76
C ARG A 19 0.35 -10.57 10.38
N PHE A 20 1.57 -10.04 10.26
CA PHE A 20 2.13 -9.55 8.99
C PHE A 20 3.10 -10.55 8.34
N ARG A 21 3.21 -11.78 8.86
CA ARG A 21 4.15 -12.77 8.33
C ARG A 21 3.48 -13.56 7.20
N PRO A 22 4.16 -13.81 6.06
CA PRO A 22 3.57 -14.51 4.93
C PRO A 22 2.89 -15.84 5.33
N TRP A 23 3.57 -16.65 6.16
CA TRP A 23 3.01 -17.91 6.65
C TRP A 23 1.71 -17.76 7.45
N TYR A 24 1.50 -16.64 8.15
CA TYR A 24 0.25 -16.39 8.88
C TYR A 24 -0.84 -15.91 7.92
N VAL A 25 -0.52 -14.93 7.06
CA VAL A 25 -1.45 -14.34 6.09
C VAL A 25 -1.98 -15.38 5.09
N GLU A 26 -1.12 -16.28 4.62
CA GLU A 26 -1.49 -17.39 3.72
C GLU A 26 -2.48 -18.36 4.35
N THR A 27 -2.40 -18.60 5.67
CA THR A 27 -3.35 -19.48 6.37
C THR A 27 -4.64 -18.77 6.81
N ALA A 28 -4.57 -17.47 7.08
CA ALA A 28 -5.72 -16.68 7.52
C ALA A 28 -6.70 -16.35 6.38
N THR A 29 -6.20 -16.24 5.15
CA THR A 29 -7.02 -16.06 3.94
C THR A 29 -6.74 -17.19 2.94
N PRO A 30 -7.47 -18.32 3.03
CA PRO A 30 -7.24 -19.48 2.17
C PRO A 30 -7.66 -19.26 0.71
N GLU A 31 -8.46 -18.23 0.43
CA GLU A 31 -8.89 -17.88 -0.92
C GLU A 31 -8.20 -16.58 -1.40
N PRO A 32 -7.74 -16.54 -2.68
CA PRO A 32 -7.22 -15.33 -3.29
C PRO A 32 -8.24 -14.19 -3.29
N LYS A 33 -7.79 -12.97 -3.01
CA LYS A 33 -8.64 -11.78 -2.99
C LYS A 33 -8.26 -10.76 -4.05
N ASP A 34 -9.29 -10.03 -4.51
CA ASP A 34 -9.16 -8.87 -5.38
C ASP A 34 -9.31 -7.60 -4.55
N VAL A 35 -8.27 -6.78 -4.53
CA VAL A 35 -8.22 -5.55 -3.73
C VAL A 35 -8.11 -4.35 -4.67
N VAL A 36 -8.86 -3.28 -4.36
CA VAL A 36 -8.68 -1.97 -5.00
C VAL A 36 -8.45 -0.95 -3.91
N ILE A 37 -7.28 -0.32 -3.91
CA ILE A 37 -6.99 0.81 -3.04
C ILE A 37 -7.45 2.08 -3.75
N VAL A 38 -8.37 2.82 -3.14
CA VAL A 38 -8.86 4.11 -3.66
C VAL A 38 -8.32 5.22 -2.76
N LEU A 39 -7.49 6.10 -3.32
CA LEU A 39 -6.81 7.17 -2.61
C LEU A 39 -7.37 8.53 -2.97
N ASP A 40 -7.89 9.21 -1.96
CA ASP A 40 -8.19 10.64 -2.05
C ASP A 40 -6.87 11.41 -2.15
N LYS A 41 -6.72 12.23 -3.18
CA LYS A 41 -5.59 13.13 -3.40
C LYS A 41 -6.02 14.60 -3.43
N SER A 42 -7.20 14.94 -2.90
CA SER A 42 -7.69 16.32 -2.79
C SER A 42 -6.84 17.21 -1.88
N LYS A 43 -7.04 18.53 -1.96
CA LYS A 43 -6.18 19.52 -1.30
C LYS A 43 -6.12 19.34 0.21
N SER A 44 -7.21 18.89 0.83
CA SER A 44 -7.24 18.57 2.26
C SER A 44 -6.24 17.49 2.66
N MET A 45 -5.80 16.63 1.74
CA MET A 45 -4.78 15.62 1.99
C MET A 45 -3.37 16.21 2.17
N SER A 46 -3.17 17.48 1.79
CA SER A 46 -1.95 18.24 2.14
C SER A 46 -1.98 18.79 3.57
N ASN A 47 -3.08 18.62 4.32
CA ASN A 47 -3.15 19.09 5.69
C ASN A 47 -2.28 18.22 6.62
N PRO A 48 -1.71 18.82 7.68
CA PRO A 48 -1.09 18.06 8.75
C PRO A 48 -2.09 17.11 9.44
N ILE A 49 -1.59 15.97 9.92
CA ILE A 49 -2.40 14.99 10.67
C ILE A 49 -2.92 15.54 12.00
N SER A 50 -2.26 16.56 12.55
CA SER A 50 -2.68 17.27 13.76
C SER A 50 -2.01 18.65 13.82
N ALA A 51 -2.53 19.54 14.67
CA ALA A 51 -1.99 20.89 14.87
C ALA A 51 -0.52 20.92 15.32
N PHE A 52 0.01 19.80 15.83
CA PHE A 52 1.36 19.67 16.37
C PHE A 52 2.28 18.79 15.52
N SER A 53 1.83 18.34 14.35
CA SER A 53 2.60 17.48 13.46
C SER A 53 2.97 18.20 12.16
N THR A 54 4.14 17.91 11.62
CA THR A 54 4.52 18.29 10.25
C THR A 54 4.18 17.20 9.22
N ARG A 55 3.65 16.05 9.69
CA ARG A 55 3.31 14.92 8.83
C ARG A 55 1.97 15.16 8.16
N LEU A 56 1.93 15.02 6.84
CA LEU A 56 0.74 15.29 6.03
C LEU A 56 -0.14 14.05 5.91
N LEU A 57 -1.46 14.23 5.77
CA LEU A 57 -2.42 13.13 5.58
C LEU A 57 -2.07 12.27 4.36
N ILE A 58 -1.68 12.89 3.24
CA ILE A 58 -1.27 12.18 2.02
C ILE A 58 -0.08 11.25 2.27
N ARG A 59 0.86 11.62 3.17
CA ARG A 59 1.99 10.74 3.51
C ARG A 59 1.53 9.51 4.27
N VAL A 60 0.61 9.68 5.22
CA VAL A 60 0.04 8.56 5.97
C VAL A 60 -0.75 7.63 5.05
N ALA A 61 -1.54 8.18 4.13
CA ALA A 61 -2.32 7.39 3.17
C ALA A 61 -1.42 6.56 2.23
N LYS A 62 -0.31 7.14 1.76
CA LYS A 62 0.71 6.42 0.99
C LYS A 62 1.35 5.30 1.79
N GLU A 63 1.79 5.58 3.00
CA GLU A 63 2.42 4.57 3.87
C GLU A 63 1.45 3.42 4.20
N ALA A 64 0.18 3.73 4.50
CA ALA A 64 -0.84 2.71 4.71
C ALA A 64 -1.07 1.85 3.46
N SER A 65 -1.06 2.47 2.28
CA SER A 65 -1.15 1.74 1.00
C SER A 65 0.04 0.81 0.79
N MET A 66 1.27 1.27 1.11
CA MET A 66 2.46 0.44 1.07
C MET A 66 2.38 -0.75 2.05
N THR A 67 1.83 -0.53 3.25
CA THR A 67 1.59 -1.61 4.21
C THR A 67 0.59 -2.64 3.69
N ILE A 68 -0.49 -2.21 3.03
CA ILE A 68 -1.44 -3.14 2.39
C ILE A 68 -0.74 -3.94 1.29
N LEU A 69 0.08 -3.30 0.45
CA LEU A 69 0.84 -4.00 -0.58
C LEU A 69 1.79 -5.07 0.00
N GLU A 70 2.29 -4.88 1.22
CA GLU A 70 3.14 -5.85 1.92
C GLU A 70 2.36 -6.99 2.59
N THR A 71 1.05 -6.88 2.74
CA THR A 71 0.20 -7.91 3.37
C THR A 71 -0.49 -8.82 2.34
N LEU A 72 -0.25 -8.61 1.05
CA LEU A 72 -0.84 -9.43 0.00
C LEU A 72 -0.02 -10.69 -0.25
N ASN A 73 -0.72 -11.78 -0.56
CA ASN A 73 -0.11 -13.02 -1.02
C ASN A 73 0.06 -12.99 -2.55
N PRO A 74 1.02 -13.72 -3.13
CA PRO A 74 1.23 -13.73 -4.59
C PRO A 74 0.02 -14.13 -5.44
N SER A 75 -0.92 -14.88 -4.84
CA SER A 75 -2.18 -15.27 -5.49
C SER A 75 -3.23 -14.13 -5.52
N ASP A 76 -3.09 -13.11 -4.68
CA ASP A 76 -3.99 -11.96 -4.64
C ASP A 76 -3.80 -11.07 -5.88
N ARG A 77 -4.82 -10.27 -6.20
CA ARG A 77 -4.74 -9.24 -7.23
C ARG A 77 -5.05 -7.87 -6.66
N ILE A 78 -4.38 -6.85 -7.18
CA ILE A 78 -4.41 -5.48 -6.64
C ILE A 78 -4.42 -4.44 -7.75
N GLY A 79 -5.20 -3.38 -7.52
CA GLY A 79 -5.20 -2.15 -8.31
C GLY A 79 -5.22 -0.93 -7.41
N ILE A 80 -4.71 0.20 -7.92
CA ILE A 80 -4.63 1.45 -7.18
C ILE A 80 -5.28 2.54 -8.01
N VAL A 81 -6.28 3.21 -7.44
CA VAL A 81 -7.00 4.33 -8.02
C VAL A 81 -6.72 5.55 -7.16
N GLU A 82 -6.40 6.68 -7.80
CA GLU A 82 -6.31 7.97 -7.16
C GLU A 82 -7.43 8.89 -7.67
N PHE A 83 -8.01 9.70 -6.78
CA PHE A 83 -9.09 10.60 -7.15
C PHE A 83 -8.99 11.98 -6.49
N SER A 84 -9.38 12.99 -7.25
CA SER A 84 -9.60 14.37 -6.83
C SER A 84 -10.88 14.84 -7.49
N THR A 85 -10.80 15.69 -8.52
CA THR A 85 -11.91 16.04 -9.41
C THR A 85 -12.30 14.85 -10.31
N THR A 86 -11.31 14.03 -10.68
CA THR A 86 -11.48 12.85 -11.54
C THR A 86 -10.77 11.66 -10.92
N ALA A 87 -11.28 10.45 -11.18
CA ALA A 87 -10.64 9.21 -10.79
C ALA A 87 -9.75 8.68 -11.91
N SER A 88 -8.57 8.19 -11.57
CA SER A 88 -7.64 7.57 -12.51
C SER A 88 -6.84 6.45 -11.85
N VAL A 89 -6.40 5.47 -12.63
CA VAL A 89 -5.49 4.43 -12.13
C VAL A 89 -4.12 5.07 -11.85
N ALA A 90 -3.55 4.79 -10.67
CA ALA A 90 -2.23 5.29 -10.27
C ALA A 90 -1.13 4.57 -11.08
N MET A 91 -0.85 5.11 -12.27
CA MET A 91 0.13 4.56 -13.20
C MET A 91 1.57 5.02 -12.91
N GLY A 92 1.76 6.02 -12.05
CA GLY A 92 3.06 6.50 -11.59
C GLY A 92 4.08 6.69 -12.72
N ASP A 93 5.05 5.77 -12.81
CA ASP A 93 6.07 5.78 -13.87
C ASP A 93 5.61 5.04 -15.14
N PRO A 94 5.40 5.73 -16.28
CA PRO A 94 4.96 5.08 -17.52
C PRO A 94 6.01 4.16 -18.14
N GLU A 95 7.31 4.36 -17.85
CA GLU A 95 8.38 3.52 -18.40
C GLU A 95 8.50 2.18 -17.66
N LEU A 96 8.10 2.16 -16.39
CA LEU A 96 8.18 0.97 -15.53
C LEU A 96 6.84 0.25 -15.38
N THR A 97 5.73 0.97 -15.51
CA THR A 97 4.40 0.41 -15.24
C THR A 97 3.81 -0.24 -16.48
N PRO A 98 3.53 -1.55 -16.45
CA PRO A 98 2.86 -2.22 -17.55
C PRO A 98 1.52 -1.56 -17.87
N THR A 99 1.27 -1.25 -19.14
CA THR A 99 0.04 -0.60 -19.59
C THR A 99 -1.22 -1.40 -19.25
N CYS A 100 -1.09 -2.72 -19.08
CA CYS A 100 -2.19 -3.58 -18.66
C CYS A 100 -2.73 -3.23 -17.27
N PHE A 101 -1.92 -2.65 -16.36
CA PHE A 101 -2.39 -2.26 -15.01
C PHE A 101 -3.50 -1.20 -15.06
N LYS A 102 -3.62 -0.47 -16.19
CA LYS A 102 -4.71 0.49 -16.41
C LYS A 102 -6.08 -0.18 -16.53
N ASN A 103 -6.13 -1.42 -17.02
CA ASN A 103 -7.37 -2.07 -17.42
C ASN A 103 -7.72 -3.30 -16.57
N GLN A 104 -6.79 -3.80 -15.77
CA GLN A 104 -6.97 -4.98 -14.93
C GLN A 104 -6.12 -4.92 -13.67
N LEU A 105 -6.51 -5.70 -12.66
CA LEU A 105 -5.73 -5.88 -11.44
C LEU A 105 -4.43 -6.64 -11.73
N ALA A 106 -3.35 -6.21 -11.09
CA ALA A 106 -2.06 -6.89 -11.15
C ALA A 106 -2.00 -8.00 -10.10
N PHE A 107 -1.38 -9.14 -10.42
CA PHE A 107 -1.04 -10.13 -9.39
C PHE A 107 -0.07 -9.51 -8.37
N ALA A 108 -0.26 -9.80 -7.09
CA ALA A 108 0.57 -9.30 -5.99
C ALA A 108 1.91 -10.05 -5.85
N ILE A 109 2.54 -10.38 -6.98
CA ILE A 109 3.91 -10.92 -7.00
C ILE A 109 4.91 -9.81 -6.62
N PRO A 110 6.08 -10.14 -6.05
CA PRO A 110 7.04 -9.15 -5.55
C PRO A 110 7.40 -8.05 -6.56
N GLN A 111 7.56 -8.40 -7.84
CA GLN A 111 7.90 -7.45 -8.90
C GLN A 111 6.79 -6.41 -9.12
N ASN A 112 5.52 -6.84 -9.13
CA ASN A 112 4.38 -5.95 -9.31
C ASN A 112 4.18 -5.07 -8.07
N ILE A 113 4.39 -5.63 -6.87
CA ILE A 113 4.32 -4.87 -5.62
C ILE A 113 5.34 -3.72 -5.60
N GLU A 114 6.57 -3.96 -6.03
CA GLU A 114 7.59 -2.91 -6.10
C GLU A 114 7.25 -1.78 -7.09
N ILE A 115 6.65 -2.13 -8.24
CA ILE A 115 6.15 -1.14 -9.21
C ILE A 115 5.01 -0.32 -8.59
N LEU A 116 4.04 -0.98 -7.96
CA LEU A 116 2.88 -0.33 -7.34
C LEU A 116 3.29 0.57 -6.18
N LYS A 117 4.27 0.18 -5.35
CA LYS A 117 4.84 1.03 -4.30
C LYS A 117 5.43 2.33 -4.85
N ARG A 118 6.16 2.26 -5.97
CA ARG A 118 6.69 3.46 -6.65
C ARG A 118 5.58 4.33 -7.20
N ASN A 119 4.51 3.72 -7.73
CA ASN A 119 3.36 4.47 -8.22
C ASN A 119 2.64 5.22 -7.10
N VAL A 120 2.45 4.58 -5.94
CA VAL A 120 1.92 5.22 -4.72
C VAL A 120 2.80 6.38 -4.27
N ASP A 121 4.12 6.23 -4.29
CA ASP A 121 5.04 7.28 -3.88
C ASP A 121 4.95 8.53 -4.77
N LYS A 122 4.66 8.36 -6.07
CA LYS A 122 4.51 9.46 -7.03
C LYS A 122 3.18 10.22 -6.94
N ILE A 123 2.19 9.74 -6.18
CA ILE A 123 0.87 10.40 -6.06
C ILE A 123 1.05 11.79 -5.45
N THR A 124 0.57 12.84 -6.13
CA THR A 124 0.60 14.22 -5.61
C THR A 124 -0.80 14.72 -5.29
N VAL A 125 -0.87 15.74 -4.44
CA VAL A 125 -2.13 16.38 -4.09
C VAL A 125 -2.63 17.25 -5.24
N ASP A 126 -3.93 17.28 -5.43
CA ASP A 126 -4.70 18.05 -6.41
C ASP A 126 -5.82 18.83 -5.70
N GLU A 127 -6.53 19.73 -6.37
CA GLU A 127 -7.34 20.75 -5.70
C GLU A 127 -8.64 20.22 -5.06
N ASN A 128 -9.54 19.65 -5.85
CA ASN A 128 -10.90 19.34 -5.41
C ASN A 128 -11.08 17.86 -5.03
N THR A 129 -12.27 17.55 -4.51
CA THR A 129 -12.72 16.18 -4.21
C THR A 129 -14.05 15.89 -4.91
N ASN A 130 -14.15 14.73 -5.54
CA ASN A 130 -15.36 14.19 -6.17
C ASN A 130 -15.45 12.69 -5.84
N TYR A 131 -16.38 12.33 -4.95
CA TYR A 131 -16.57 10.97 -4.45
C TYR A 131 -17.43 10.12 -5.37
#